data_AF-A0A093FCV3-F1
#
_entry.id   AF-A0A093FCV3-F1
#
_cell.length_a   1.000
_cell.length_b   1.000
_cell.length_c   1.000
_cell.angle_alpha   90.00
_cell.angle_beta   90.00
_cell.angle_gamma   90.00
#
_symmetry.space_group_name_H-M   'P 1'
#
loop_
_entity.id
_entity.type
_entity.pdbx_description
1 polymer ?
#
loop_
_entity_poly.entity_id
_entity_poly.type
_entity_poly.pdbx_seq_one_letter_code
_entity_poly.pdbx_strand_id
1 'polypeptide(L)'
;MKDGILRVWDINREKIIRSVATDSQICSLLWLTKTSELMTGQGLPGNQMKIWKYPMLINSSELYGKYFSHKGRVLHIALSPDESKLISVAADGIACLWKSHESGESKHR
;
A
#
# COMPACT_ATOMS: atom_id res chain seq x y z
N MET A 1 15.39 -14.52 0.89
CA MET A 1 14.72 -14.07 -0.35
C MET A 1 14.54 -12.56 -0.23
N LYS A 2 15.16 -11.74 -1.09
CA LYS A 2 14.89 -10.29 -1.12
C LYS A 2 14.80 -9.81 -2.56
N ASP A 3 13.71 -9.11 -2.85
CA ASP A 3 13.92 -7.76 -3.38
C ASP A 3 13.25 -6.76 -2.43
N GLY A 4 11.93 -6.78 -2.25
CA GLY A 4 11.28 -5.90 -1.24
C GLY A 4 11.52 -4.41 -1.52
N ILE A 5 11.85 -4.08 -2.78
CA ILE A 5 12.01 -2.72 -3.27
C ILE A 5 10.78 -2.41 -4.12
N LEU A 6 10.04 -1.39 -3.72
CA LEU A 6 8.99 -0.79 -4.53
C LEU A 6 9.66 0.06 -5.60
N ARG A 7 9.35 -0.17 -6.87
CA ARG A 7 9.89 0.59 -8.01
C ARG A 7 8.77 1.14 -8.87
N VAL A 8 8.94 2.37 -9.34
CA VAL A 8 8.09 2.98 -10.36
C VAL A 8 8.93 3.20 -11.61
N TRP A 9 8.39 2.79 -12.75
CA TRP A 9 9.05 2.81 -14.04
C TRP A 9 8.36 3.79 -14.98
N ASP A 10 9.16 4.55 -15.73
CA ASP A 10 8.71 5.15 -16.97
C ASP A 10 8.95 4.13 -18.09
N ILE A 11 7.85 3.56 -18.59
CA ILE A 11 7.89 2.51 -19.61
C ILE A 11 8.43 3.05 -20.94
N ASN A 12 8.08 4.28 -21.31
CA ASN A 12 8.50 4.89 -22.58
C ASN A 12 10.00 5.19 -22.60
N ARG A 13 10.59 5.46 -21.43
CA ARG A 13 12.02 5.73 -21.27
C ARG A 13 12.81 4.52 -20.79
N GLU A 14 12.15 3.40 -20.53
CA GLU A 14 12.72 2.15 -20.00
C GLU A 14 13.59 2.38 -18.75
N LYS A 15 13.17 3.29 -17.86
CA LYS A 15 13.96 3.71 -16.69
C LYS A 15 13.15 3.68 -15.40
N ILE A 16 13.81 3.25 -14.32
CA ILE A 16 13.30 3.43 -12.96
C ILE A 16 13.33 4.93 -12.66
N ILE A 17 12.15 5.50 -12.38
CA ILE A 17 12.04 6.90 -11.98
C ILE A 17 12.06 7.07 -10.46
N ARG A 18 11.60 6.05 -9.72
CA ARG A 18 11.61 6.04 -8.26
C ARG A 18 11.80 4.63 -7.73
N SER A 19 12.47 4.51 -6.60
CA SER A 19 12.58 3.26 -5.86
C SER A 19 12.69 3.52 -4.36
N VAL A 20 12.08 2.67 -3.55
CA VAL A 20 12.22 2.70 -2.09
C VAL A 20 12.24 1.28 -1.52
N ALA A 21 13.08 1.05 -0.51
CA ALA A 21 13.06 -0.20 0.23
C ALA A 21 11.84 -0.23 1.15
N THR A 22 11.09 -1.33 1.15
CA THR A 22 9.90 -1.50 1.99
C THR A 22 10.16 -2.30 3.26
N ASP A 23 11.39 -2.78 3.41
CA ASP A 23 11.91 -3.64 4.50
C ASP A 23 11.11 -4.92 4.75
N SER A 24 10.31 -5.34 3.77
CA SER A 24 9.45 -6.50 3.82
C SER A 24 9.17 -7.02 2.41
N GLN A 25 8.79 -8.30 2.29
CA GLN A 25 8.31 -8.85 1.03
C GLN A 25 7.09 -8.07 0.54
N ILE A 26 7.05 -7.71 -0.74
CA ILE A 26 5.86 -7.13 -1.37
C ILE A 26 5.10 -8.27 -2.03
N CYS A 27 3.83 -8.44 -1.66
CA CYS A 27 2.96 -9.52 -2.15
C CYS A 27 1.81 -8.98 -3.02
N SER A 28 1.41 -7.73 -2.83
CA SER A 28 0.39 -7.06 -3.64
C SER A 28 0.67 -5.56 -3.75
N LEU A 29 0.18 -4.95 -4.82
CA LEU A 29 0.28 -3.53 -5.11
C LEU A 29 -1.08 -3.00 -5.54
N LEU A 30 -1.41 -1.78 -5.12
CA LEU A 30 -2.61 -1.07 -5.54
C LEU A 30 -2.29 0.41 -5.68
N TRP A 31 -2.73 1.04 -6.78
CA TRP A 31 -2.68 2.48 -6.92
C TRP A 31 -3.95 3.10 -6.33
N LEU A 32 -3.79 4.09 -5.45
CA LEU A 32 -4.87 4.90 -4.90
C LEU A 32 -4.94 6.20 -5.69
N THR A 33 -5.79 6.21 -6.70
CA THR A 33 -5.91 7.28 -7.69
C THR A 33 -6.40 8.59 -7.09
N LYS A 34 -7.38 8.55 -6.18
CA LYS A 34 -7.89 9.76 -5.50
C LYS A 34 -6.83 10.52 -4.69
N THR A 35 -5.89 9.82 -4.06
CA THR A 35 -4.89 10.45 -3.17
C THR A 35 -3.50 10.55 -3.77
N SER A 36 -3.29 10.04 -4.99
CA SER A 36 -1.96 9.91 -5.61
C SER A 36 -0.97 9.13 -4.71
N GLU A 37 -1.45 8.01 -4.16
CA GLU A 37 -0.66 7.15 -3.28
C GLU A 37 -0.58 5.72 -3.84
N LEU A 38 0.43 4.99 -3.43
CA LEU A 38 0.61 3.57 -3.70
C LEU A 38 0.40 2.79 -2.41
N MET A 39 -0.33 1.70 -2.45
CA MET A 39 -0.44 0.75 -1.35
C MET A 39 0.32 -0.54 -1.67
N THR A 40 1.11 -1.02 -0.71
CA THR A 40 1.76 -2.33 -0.75
C THR A 40 1.14 -3.24 0.30
N GLY A 41 0.73 -4.45 -0.08
CA GLY A 41 0.48 -5.55 0.86
C GLY A 41 1.75 -6.33 1.08
N GLN A 42 2.13 -6.52 2.35
CA GLN A 42 3.42 -7.06 2.72
C GLN A 42 3.35 -8.49 3.26
N GLY A 43 4.42 -9.24 3.04
CA GLY A 43 4.72 -10.52 3.68
C GLY A 43 5.64 -10.34 4.88
N LEU A 44 6.49 -11.35 5.16
CA LEU A 44 7.43 -11.28 6.28
C LEU A 44 8.49 -10.16 6.09
N PRO A 45 8.88 -9.47 7.18
CA PRO A 45 8.42 -9.64 8.57
C PRO A 45 7.15 -8.83 8.90
N GLY A 46 6.67 -7.96 8.01
CA GLY A 46 5.63 -6.97 8.35
C GLY A 46 4.19 -7.51 8.40
N ASN A 47 3.80 -8.37 7.45
CA ASN A 47 2.43 -8.87 7.25
C ASN A 47 1.33 -7.78 7.25
N GLN A 48 1.71 -6.54 6.94
CA GLN A 48 0.88 -5.36 7.03
C GLN A 48 0.64 -4.74 5.65
N MET A 49 -0.23 -3.74 5.60
CA MET A 49 -0.33 -2.85 4.44
C MET A 49 0.43 -1.56 4.71
N LYS A 50 1.08 -0.98 3.69
CA LYS A 50 1.76 0.33 3.79
C LYS A 50 1.34 1.24 2.65
N ILE A 51 1.25 2.55 2.94
CA ILE A 51 0.93 3.59 1.96
C ILE A 51 2.17 4.43 1.66
N TRP A 52 2.40 4.71 0.39
CA TRP A 52 3.53 5.46 -0.14
C TRP A 52 3.00 6.67 -0.92
N LYS A 53 3.32 7.88 -0.46
CA LYS A 53 3.00 9.12 -1.18
C LYS A 53 3.80 9.20 -2.47
N TYR A 54 3.13 9.19 -3.60
CA TYR A 54 3.77 9.42 -4.90
C TYR A 54 3.80 10.92 -5.20
N PRO A 55 4.88 11.49 -5.79
CA PRO A 55 6.05 10.84 -6.39
C PRO A 55 7.24 10.62 -5.47
N MET A 56 7.16 11.05 -4.21
CA MET A 56 8.31 11.01 -3.29
C MET A 56 8.61 9.60 -2.75
N LEU A 57 7.66 8.68 -2.86
CA LEU A 57 7.65 7.36 -2.21
C LEU A 57 7.95 7.43 -0.70
N ILE A 58 7.43 8.46 -0.04
CA ILE A 58 7.51 8.60 1.41
C ILE A 58 6.40 7.77 2.02
N ASN A 59 6.74 6.93 3.00
CA ASN A 59 5.73 6.22 3.77
C ASN A 59 4.86 7.24 4.52
N SER A 60 3.61 7.36 4.08
CA SER A 60 2.68 8.42 4.43
C SER A 60 1.93 8.12 5.73
N SER A 61 1.73 6.82 6.00
CA SER A 61 1.24 6.26 7.25
C SER A 61 0.94 4.77 7.07
N GLU A 62 0.88 4.06 8.18
CA GLU A 62 0.20 2.77 8.32
C GLU A 62 -1.32 2.99 8.57
N LEU A 63 -1.96 3.96 7.89
CA LEU A 63 -3.37 4.33 8.15
C LEU A 63 -4.31 3.11 8.14
N TYR A 64 -4.05 2.15 7.26
CA TYR A 64 -4.67 0.84 7.30
C TYR A 64 -3.79 -0.12 8.09
N GLY A 65 -4.18 -0.40 9.34
CA GLY A 65 -3.49 -1.40 10.15
C GLY A 65 -2.51 -0.86 11.18
N LYS A 66 -2.47 0.45 11.44
CA LYS A 66 -1.75 1.02 12.61
C LYS A 66 -2.06 0.26 13.92
N TYR A 67 -3.27 -0.28 14.03
CA TYR A 67 -3.74 -1.08 15.16
C TYR A 67 -3.97 -2.56 14.82
N PHE A 68 -3.69 -2.98 13.58
CA PHE A 68 -3.92 -4.35 13.10
C PHE A 68 -2.94 -4.74 11.99
N SER A 69 -2.12 -5.75 12.26
CA SER A 69 -1.37 -6.46 11.22
C SER A 69 -1.95 -7.86 11.07
N HIS A 70 -1.97 -8.38 9.84
CA HIS A 70 -2.34 -9.76 9.62
C HIS A 70 -1.30 -10.69 10.27
N LYS A 71 -1.74 -11.87 10.71
CA LYS A 71 -0.82 -12.90 11.23
C LYS A 71 -0.16 -13.72 10.12
N GLY A 72 -0.47 -13.40 8.87
CA GLY A 72 0.08 -14.02 7.68
C GLY A 72 0.30 -12.99 6.57
N ARG A 73 1.01 -13.40 5.51
CA ARG A 73 1.31 -12.54 4.37
C ARG A 73 0.03 -11.97 3.77
N VAL A 74 -0.02 -10.67 3.50
CA VAL A 74 -1.13 -10.06 2.77
C VAL A 74 -1.05 -10.54 1.31
N LEU A 75 -2.02 -11.35 0.87
CA LEU A 75 -1.98 -11.98 -0.44
C LEU A 75 -2.59 -11.10 -1.53
N HIS A 76 -3.62 -10.32 -1.18
CA HIS A 76 -4.30 -9.47 -2.14
C HIS A 76 -4.92 -8.26 -1.44
N ILE A 77 -5.01 -7.16 -2.19
CA ILE A 77 -5.68 -5.92 -1.80
C ILE A 77 -6.55 -5.47 -2.98
N ALA A 78 -7.79 -5.08 -2.71
CA ALA A 78 -8.68 -4.53 -3.74
C ALA A 78 -9.46 -3.32 -3.22
N LEU A 79 -9.75 -2.40 -4.13
CA LEU A 79 -10.50 -1.18 -3.88
C LEU A 79 -11.94 -1.35 -4.38
N SER A 80 -12.92 -0.80 -3.67
CA SER A 80 -14.29 -0.75 -4.17
C SER A 80 -14.40 0.20 -5.38
N PRO A 81 -15.39 0.03 -6.27
CA PRO A 81 -15.52 0.87 -7.47
C PRO A 81 -15.65 2.38 -7.20
N ASP A 82 -16.22 2.74 -6.04
CA ASP A 82 -16.36 4.13 -5.58
C ASP A 82 -15.13 4.63 -4.79
N GLU A 83 -14.11 3.80 -4.66
CA GLU A 83 -12.89 4.02 -3.87
C GLU A 83 -13.13 4.34 -2.37
N SER A 84 -14.32 4.05 -1.84
CA SER A 84 -14.68 4.34 -0.44
C SER A 84 -14.26 3.24 0.54
N LYS A 85 -13.99 2.03 0.04
CA LYS A 85 -13.64 0.86 0.84
C LYS A 85 -12.50 0.09 0.21
N LEU A 86 -11.75 -0.58 1.06
CA LEU A 86 -10.65 -1.45 0.65
C LEU A 86 -10.78 -2.79 1.37
N ILE A 87 -10.48 -3.89 0.68
CA ILE A 87 -10.42 -5.22 1.28
C ILE A 87 -9.00 -5.74 1.21
N SER A 88 -8.53 -6.32 2.31
CA SER A 88 -7.30 -7.11 2.36
C SER A 88 -7.62 -8.55 2.72
N VAL A 89 -6.90 -9.48 2.11
CA VAL A 89 -6.96 -10.91 2.46
C VAL A 89 -5.55 -11.43 2.68
N ALA A 90 -5.37 -12.29 3.67
CA ALA A 90 -4.06 -12.76 4.07
C ALA A 90 -4.03 -14.28 4.32
N ALA A 91 -2.80 -14.80 4.43
CA ALA A 91 -2.54 -16.22 4.68
C ALA A 91 -2.96 -16.69 6.09
N ASP A 92 -3.41 -15.79 6.97
CA ASP A 92 -4.02 -16.14 8.26
C ASP A 92 -5.49 -16.54 8.16
N GLY A 93 -6.06 -16.54 6.95
CA GLY A 93 -7.47 -16.86 6.71
C GLY A 93 -8.43 -15.70 7.01
N ILE A 94 -7.91 -14.50 7.28
CA ILE A 94 -8.72 -13.33 7.61
C ILE A 94 -8.83 -12.40 6.41
N ALA A 95 -10.07 -11.96 6.15
CA ALA A 95 -10.37 -10.84 5.28
C ALA A 95 -10.73 -9.61 6.14
N CYS A 96 -10.12 -8.46 5.86
CA CYS A 96 -10.41 -7.22 6.57
C CYS A 96 -10.98 -6.19 5.59
N LEU A 97 -12.10 -5.59 5.97
CA LEU A 97 -12.70 -4.46 5.26
C LEU A 97 -12.30 -3.16 5.96
N TRP A 98 -11.81 -2.22 5.17
CA TRP A 98 -11.32 -0.93 5.62
C TRP A 98 -12.11 0.20 4.97
N LYS A 99 -12.32 1.29 5.70
CA LYS A 99 -12.83 2.53 5.11
C LYS A 99 -11.68 3.32 4.53
N SER A 100 -11.84 3.74 3.28
CA SER A 100 -10.88 4.64 2.65
C SER A 100 -11.07 6.05 3.20
N HIS A 101 -10.04 6.59 3.82
CA HIS A 101 -10.05 7.98 4.26
C HIS A 101 -9.72 8.85 3.05
N GLU A 102 -10.62 9.75 2.69
CA GLU A 102 -10.25 10.90 1.86
C GLU A 102 -9.16 11.66 2.62
N SER A 103 -8.02 11.93 1.99
CA SER A 103 -7.07 12.87 2.55
C SER A 103 -7.78 14.23 2.55
N GLY A 104 -8.41 14.56 3.67
CA GLY A 104 -8.81 15.93 3.93
C GLY A 104 -7.52 16.74 3.82
N GLU A 105 -7.39 17.54 2.77
CA GLU A 105 -6.60 18.75 2.89
C GLU A 105 -7.10 19.42 4.16
N SER A 106 -6.27 19.49 5.19
CA SER A 106 -6.49 20.41 6.28
C SER A 106 -6.54 21.78 5.63
N LYS A 107 -7.75 22.24 5.28
CA LYS A 107 -8.02 23.63 4.97
C LYS A 107 -7.68 24.36 6.26
N HIS A 108 -6.45 24.83 6.36
CA HIS A 108 -6.06 25.82 7.33
C HIS A 108 -7.04 27.00 7.16
N ARG A 109 -7.83 27.22 8.19
CA ARG A 109 -8.65 28.40 8.39
C ARG A 109 -8.19 29.05 9.68
#